data_AF-A0A1I7TH30-F1
#
_entry.id   AF-A0A1I7TH30-F1
#
_cell.length_a   1.000
_cell.length_b   1.000
_cell.length_c   1.000
_cell.angle_alpha   90.00
_cell.angle_beta   90.00
_cell.angle_gamma   90.00
#
_symmetry.space_group_name_H-M   'P 1'
#
loop_
_entity.id
_entity.type
_entity.pdbx_description
1 polymer ?
#
loop_
_entity_poly.entity_id
_entity_poly.type
_entity_poly.pdbx_seq_one_letter_code
_entity_poly.pdbx_strand_id
1 'polypeptide(L)'
;MSIQLIRYFQIGNQLLFKVPGAASYYANAAPLLFLVRLFGVLLITVQRYVTVCWHASWLDTKIKKNHPMILVIIHYTVPCILYSPAFIVSENEFQDPISLFIITSPLHAKLISIIVSCSFLIVSVIVLVMYLSILRVIFQASNKNSSGRLNHPYRSREIRLAAHVFLLSIMSATVFTYYWMKIGMATVTDSDKIMALRIFYPILTCNFSYINPITLILLNKDVQKMIRIMTGFFRIFQKNKMVAVIPNASSSRFRT
;
A
#
# COMPACT_ATOMS: atom_id res chain seq x y z
N MET A 1 26.47 -13.50 9.22
CA MET A 1 26.30 -12.58 8.07
C MET A 1 27.60 -12.66 7.27
N SER A 2 27.58 -13.14 6.02
CA SER A 2 28.80 -13.47 5.26
C SER A 2 29.56 -12.20 4.81
N ILE A 3 30.90 -12.24 4.86
CA ILE A 3 31.81 -11.13 4.51
C ILE A 3 31.53 -10.56 3.10
N GLN A 4 31.07 -11.40 2.18
CA GLN A 4 30.69 -10.96 0.83
C GLN A 4 29.45 -10.06 0.84
N LEU A 5 28.45 -10.36 1.68
CA LEU A 5 27.25 -9.53 1.81
C LEU A 5 27.60 -8.11 2.27
N ILE A 6 28.54 -7.98 3.22
CA ILE A 6 29.01 -6.69 3.74
C ILE A 6 29.72 -5.87 2.63
N ARG A 7 30.52 -6.52 1.79
CA ARG A 7 31.20 -5.85 0.66
C ARG A 7 30.22 -5.39 -0.42
N TYR A 8 29.20 -6.21 -0.75
CA TYR A 8 28.15 -5.81 -1.70
C TYR A 8 27.34 -4.61 -1.17
N PHE A 9 26.99 -4.59 0.12
CA PHE A 9 26.34 -3.44 0.74
C PHE A 9 27.23 -2.19 0.74
N GLN A 10 28.54 -2.31 0.98
CA GLN A 10 29.46 -1.16 0.91
C GLN A 10 29.59 -0.56 -0.50
N ILE A 11 29.67 -1.40 -1.53
CA ILE A 11 29.77 -0.93 -2.92
C ILE A 11 28.48 -0.22 -3.34
N GLY A 12 27.32 -0.80 -3.00
CA GLY A 12 26.01 -0.20 -3.28
C GLY A 12 25.82 1.13 -2.56
N ASN A 13 26.24 1.22 -1.31
CA ASN A 13 26.15 2.43 -0.50
C ASN A 13 27.01 3.57 -1.04
N GLN A 14 28.26 3.27 -1.45
CA GLN A 14 29.12 4.27 -2.07
C GLN A 14 28.59 4.75 -3.42
N LEU A 15 27.96 3.87 -4.20
CA LEU A 15 27.32 4.24 -5.45
C LEU A 15 26.12 5.17 -5.18
N LEU A 16 25.27 4.82 -4.22
CA LEU A 16 24.09 5.62 -3.84
C LEU A 16 24.47 7.01 -3.33
N PHE A 17 25.56 7.10 -2.55
CA PHE A 17 26.08 8.37 -2.03
C PHE A 17 26.55 9.32 -3.13
N LYS A 18 27.10 8.78 -4.24
CA LYS A 18 27.60 9.56 -5.36
C LYS A 18 26.53 10.02 -6.34
N VAL A 19 25.31 9.48 -6.27
CA VAL A 19 24.22 9.85 -7.18
C VAL A 19 23.57 11.15 -6.70
N PRO A 20 23.65 12.25 -7.49
CA PRO A 20 23.02 13.51 -7.12
C PRO A 20 21.50 13.34 -7.04
N GLY A 21 20.91 13.84 -5.95
CA GLY A 21 19.47 13.77 -5.72
C GLY A 21 18.93 12.43 -5.19
N ALA A 22 19.78 11.41 -4.99
CA ALA A 22 19.35 10.15 -4.39
C ALA A 22 18.77 10.36 -2.98
N ALA A 23 19.45 11.13 -2.12
CA ALA A 23 18.96 11.44 -0.76
C ALA A 23 17.58 12.12 -0.79
N SER A 24 17.40 13.10 -1.68
CA SER A 24 16.11 13.76 -1.91
C SER A 24 15.02 12.77 -2.36
N TYR A 25 15.33 11.87 -3.28
CA TYR A 25 14.37 10.86 -3.73
C TYR A 25 13.94 9.92 -2.60
N TYR A 26 14.88 9.38 -1.81
CA TYR A 26 14.57 8.47 -0.70
C TYR A 26 13.80 9.15 0.45
N ALA A 27 14.04 10.44 0.69
CA ALA A 27 13.32 11.22 1.69
C ALA A 27 11.85 11.43 1.31
N ASN A 28 11.62 11.67 0.02
CA ASN A 28 10.32 12.05 -0.54
C ASN A 28 9.47 10.86 -0.99
N ALA A 29 10.09 9.72 -1.30
CA ALA A 29 9.40 8.56 -1.86
C ALA A 29 8.32 7.98 -0.94
N ALA A 30 8.63 7.76 0.35
CA ALA A 30 7.67 7.17 1.27
C ALA A 30 6.45 8.08 1.55
N PRO A 31 6.62 9.38 1.86
CA PRO A 31 5.48 10.29 1.98
C PRO A 31 4.65 10.40 0.69
N LEU A 32 5.29 10.43 -0.48
CA LEU A 32 4.60 10.50 -1.76
C LEU A 32 3.78 9.23 -2.03
N LEU A 33 4.36 8.04 -1.84
CA LEU A 33 3.66 6.77 -2.00
C LEU A 33 2.49 6.62 -1.04
N PHE A 34 2.61 7.17 0.17
CA PHE A 34 1.50 7.25 1.10
C PHE A 34 0.36 8.12 0.57
N LEU A 35 0.65 9.33 0.08
CA LEU A 35 -0.36 10.21 -0.50
C LEU A 35 -1.03 9.58 -1.71
N VAL A 36 -0.27 8.96 -2.61
CA VAL A 36 -0.82 8.23 -3.76
C VAL A 36 -1.81 7.18 -3.27
N ARG A 37 -1.43 6.36 -2.28
CA ARG A 37 -2.32 5.35 -1.71
C ARG A 37 -3.58 5.97 -1.09
N LEU A 38 -3.46 7.03 -0.30
CA LEU A 38 -4.57 7.73 0.33
C LEU A 38 -5.60 8.20 -0.71
N PHE A 39 -5.14 8.80 -1.81
CA PHE A 39 -5.99 9.19 -2.93
C PHE A 39 -6.59 8.00 -3.68
N GLY A 40 -5.88 6.87 -3.75
CA GLY A 40 -6.45 5.62 -4.29
C GLY A 40 -7.68 5.15 -3.53
N VAL A 41 -7.61 5.18 -2.19
CA VAL A 41 -8.75 4.83 -1.33
C VAL A 41 -9.91 5.79 -1.54
N LEU A 42 -9.62 7.09 -1.63
CA LEU A 42 -10.62 8.11 -1.93
C LEU A 42 -11.33 7.81 -3.25
N LEU A 43 -10.57 7.62 -4.34
CA LEU A 43 -11.13 7.38 -5.67
C LEU A 43 -11.98 6.11 -5.74
N ILE A 44 -11.52 5.01 -5.12
CA ILE A 44 -12.30 3.76 -5.03
C ILE A 44 -13.60 3.99 -4.26
N THR A 45 -13.54 4.74 -3.15
CA THR A 45 -14.72 5.06 -2.34
C THR A 45 -15.69 5.96 -3.09
N VAL A 46 -15.19 6.97 -3.82
CA VAL A 46 -15.99 7.87 -4.66
C VAL A 46 -16.69 7.10 -5.77
N GLN A 47 -15.95 6.26 -6.50
CA GLN A 47 -16.52 5.42 -7.56
C GLN A 47 -17.65 4.55 -7.01
N ARG A 48 -17.43 3.94 -5.85
CA ARG A 48 -18.44 3.11 -5.18
C ARG A 48 -19.64 3.90 -4.72
N TYR A 49 -19.42 5.02 -4.05
CA TYR A 49 -20.48 5.92 -3.60
C TYR A 49 -21.37 6.35 -4.76
N VAL A 50 -20.79 6.78 -5.88
CA VAL A 50 -21.55 7.15 -7.08
C VAL A 50 -22.37 5.97 -7.59
N THR A 51 -21.79 4.77 -7.68
CA THR A 51 -22.53 3.59 -8.21
C THR A 51 -23.66 3.11 -7.30
N VAL A 52 -23.58 3.32 -5.98
CA VAL A 52 -24.55 2.79 -5.01
C VAL A 52 -25.57 3.85 -4.60
N CYS A 53 -25.12 5.03 -4.20
CA CYS A 53 -25.97 6.10 -3.70
C CYS A 53 -26.55 6.97 -4.83
N TRP A 54 -25.87 7.03 -5.98
CA TRP A 54 -26.24 7.89 -7.11
C TRP A 54 -26.37 7.11 -8.42
N HIS A 55 -27.05 5.97 -8.32
CA HIS A 55 -27.34 5.11 -9.46
C HIS A 55 -28.07 5.89 -10.57
N ALA A 56 -27.62 5.75 -11.82
CA ALA A 56 -28.14 6.46 -13.00
C ALA A 56 -27.97 8.00 -13.01
N SER A 57 -27.11 8.55 -12.15
CA SER A 57 -26.68 9.95 -12.28
C SER A 57 -25.76 10.16 -13.49
N TRP A 58 -25.62 11.41 -13.94
CA TRP A 58 -24.67 11.78 -15.00
C TRP A 58 -23.22 11.34 -14.69
N LEU A 59 -22.82 11.39 -13.42
CA LEU A 59 -21.50 10.93 -12.98
C LEU A 59 -21.33 9.41 -13.15
N ASP A 60 -22.35 8.62 -12.81
CA ASP A 60 -22.33 7.17 -12.99
C ASP A 60 -22.20 6.80 -14.48
N THR A 61 -22.95 7.47 -15.36
CA THR A 61 -22.86 7.29 -16.82
C THR A 61 -21.48 7.67 -17.35
N LYS A 62 -20.90 8.78 -16.89
CA LYS A 62 -19.59 9.27 -17.34
C LYS A 62 -18.44 8.37 -16.87
N ILE A 63 -18.49 7.90 -15.63
CA ILE A 63 -17.51 6.93 -15.09
C ILE A 63 -17.57 5.61 -15.87
N LYS A 64 -18.77 5.12 -16.19
CA LYS A 64 -18.95 3.87 -16.95
C LYS A 64 -18.50 3.97 -18.41
N LYS A 65 -18.69 5.14 -19.04
CA LYS A 65 -18.32 5.37 -20.45
C LYS A 65 -16.82 5.61 -20.64
N ASN A 66 -16.14 6.15 -19.64
CA ASN A 66 -14.73 6.51 -19.73
C ASN A 66 -13.79 5.30 -19.58
N HIS A 67 -12.65 5.38 -20.26
CA HIS A 67 -11.62 4.35 -20.17
C HIS A 67 -11.01 4.30 -18.75
N PRO A 68 -10.80 3.11 -18.15
CA PRO A 68 -10.30 2.96 -16.78
C PRO A 68 -8.94 3.62 -16.54
N MET A 69 -8.12 3.77 -17.59
CA MET A 69 -6.81 4.43 -17.49
C MET A 69 -6.89 5.91 -17.10
N ILE A 70 -8.01 6.59 -17.39
CA ILE A 70 -8.19 7.99 -16.95
C ILE A 70 -8.19 8.06 -15.42
N LEU A 71 -8.80 7.08 -14.76
CA LEU A 71 -8.82 7.01 -13.29
C LEU A 71 -7.43 6.73 -12.72
N VAL A 72 -6.63 5.91 -13.43
CA VAL A 72 -5.23 5.65 -13.08
C VAL A 72 -4.38 6.91 -13.24
N ILE A 73 -4.56 7.67 -14.31
CA ILE A 73 -3.84 8.94 -14.51
C ILE A 73 -4.17 9.90 -13.37
N ILE A 74 -5.45 10.11 -13.07
CA ILE A 74 -5.89 11.00 -11.97
C ILE A 74 -5.31 10.54 -10.63
N HIS A 75 -5.28 9.22 -10.39
CA HIS A 75 -4.75 8.64 -9.16
C HIS A 75 -3.28 8.98 -8.90
N TYR A 76 -2.45 9.09 -9.93
CA TYR A 76 -1.04 9.45 -9.79
C TYR A 76 -0.79 10.95 -9.93
N THR A 77 -1.52 11.66 -10.79
CA THR A 77 -1.27 13.08 -11.05
C THR A 77 -1.66 13.97 -9.88
N VAL A 78 -2.83 13.76 -9.28
CA VAL A 78 -3.34 14.62 -8.20
C VAL A 78 -2.43 14.60 -6.96
N PRO A 79 -1.99 13.43 -6.45
CA PRO A 79 -1.06 13.39 -5.31
C PRO A 79 0.31 13.99 -5.64
N CYS A 80 0.82 13.78 -6.86
CA CYS A 80 2.09 14.35 -7.28
C CYS A 80 2.05 15.89 -7.33
N ILE A 81 0.96 16.47 -7.84
CA ILE A 81 0.77 17.92 -7.84
C ILE A 81 0.68 18.45 -6.41
N LEU A 82 -0.11 17.79 -5.55
CA LEU A 82 -0.27 18.20 -4.15
C LEU A 82 1.07 18.13 -3.37
N TYR A 83 1.90 17.15 -3.68
CA TYR A 83 3.19 16.95 -3.03
C TYR A 83 4.33 17.78 -3.63
N SER A 84 4.13 18.38 -4.81
CA SER A 84 5.16 19.16 -5.51
C SER A 84 5.83 20.26 -4.67
N PRO A 85 5.15 21.00 -3.76
CA PRO A 85 5.82 22.02 -2.95
C PRO A 85 6.86 21.44 -2.00
N ALA A 86 6.61 20.24 -1.44
CA ALA A 86 7.59 19.56 -0.60
C ALA A 86 8.82 19.14 -1.42
N PHE A 87 8.60 18.69 -2.65
CA PHE A 87 9.68 18.27 -3.55
C PHE A 87 10.59 19.43 -3.97
N ILE A 88 10.03 20.63 -4.19
CA ILE A 88 10.79 21.83 -4.58
C ILE A 88 11.68 22.32 -3.42
N VAL A 89 11.19 22.27 -2.17
CA VAL A 89 11.91 22.71 -0.95
C VAL A 89 12.87 21.63 -0.42
N SER A 90 13.13 20.58 -1.21
CA SER A 90 13.87 19.41 -0.78
C SER A 90 15.39 19.61 -0.85
N GLU A 91 15.97 20.09 0.24
CA GLU A 91 17.41 20.06 0.49
C GLU A 91 17.73 18.90 1.44
N ASN A 92 18.04 17.73 0.86
CA ASN A 92 18.31 16.50 1.58
C ASN A 92 19.67 15.92 1.15
N GLU A 93 20.54 15.64 2.11
CA GLU A 93 21.85 15.05 1.89
C GLU A 93 22.03 13.77 2.74
N PHE A 94 22.94 12.90 2.31
CA PHE A 94 23.33 11.75 3.10
C PHE A 94 24.42 12.12 4.10
N GLN A 95 24.24 11.74 5.36
CA GLN A 95 25.16 12.01 6.46
C GLN A 95 26.54 11.37 6.24
N ASP A 96 26.58 10.07 5.89
CA ASP A 96 27.81 9.35 5.60
C ASP A 96 27.58 8.25 4.54
N PRO A 97 28.62 7.83 3.79
CA PRO A 97 28.53 6.71 2.84
C PRO A 97 28.35 5.33 3.49
N ILE A 98 28.51 5.22 4.81
CA ILE A 98 28.33 3.97 5.56
C ILE A 98 26.93 3.89 6.17
N SER A 99 26.48 5.00 6.75
CA SER A 99 25.23 5.11 7.49
C SER A 99 24.04 5.48 6.61
N LEU A 100 24.28 6.19 5.50
CA LEU A 100 23.29 6.63 4.50
C LEU A 100 22.06 7.32 5.11
N PHE A 101 22.24 7.92 6.28
CA PHE A 101 21.16 8.65 6.94
C PHE A 101 20.84 9.91 6.17
N ILE A 102 19.56 10.16 5.97
CA ILE A 102 19.10 11.36 5.29
C ILE A 102 19.04 12.47 6.34
N ILE A 103 19.86 13.49 6.15
CA ILE A 103 19.73 14.76 6.86
C ILE A 103 18.70 15.57 6.09
N THR A 104 17.60 15.86 6.78
CA THR A 104 16.49 16.63 6.22
C THR A 104 16.42 17.99 6.87
N SER A 105 16.37 19.03 6.06
CA SER A 105 16.11 20.40 6.53
C SER A 105 14.83 20.45 7.39
N PRO A 106 14.83 21.18 8.53
CA PRO A 106 13.67 21.27 9.41
C PRO A 106 12.43 21.82 8.70
N LEU A 107 12.62 22.72 7.72
CA LEU A 107 11.54 23.25 6.90
C LEU A 107 10.89 22.14 6.04
N HIS A 108 11.71 21.33 5.37
CA HIS A 108 11.25 20.21 4.54
C HIS A 108 10.53 19.15 5.38
N ALA A 109 11.09 18.79 6.54
CA ALA A 109 10.44 17.88 7.48
C ALA A 109 9.07 18.38 7.95
N LYS A 110 8.96 19.68 8.26
CA LYS A 110 7.69 20.30 8.68
C LYS A 110 6.66 20.29 7.55
N LEU A 111 7.05 20.67 6.33
CA LEU A 111 6.17 20.67 5.16
C LEU A 111 5.62 19.28 4.85
N ILE A 112 6.48 18.25 4.79
CA ILE A 112 6.05 16.86 4.59
C ILE A 112 5.02 16.47 5.65
N SER A 113 5.31 16.73 6.92
CA SER A 113 4.45 16.33 8.03
C SER A 113 3.08 17.00 7.96
N ILE A 114 3.03 18.29 7.61
CA ILE A 114 1.77 19.05 7.44
C ILE A 114 0.97 18.49 6.25
N ILE A 115 1.58 18.38 5.07
CA ILE A 115 0.88 17.92 3.85
C ILE A 115 0.29 16.53 4.07
N VAL A 116 1.10 15.61 4.61
CA VAL A 116 0.70 14.22 4.89
C VAL A 116 -0.44 14.18 5.91
N SER A 117 -0.33 14.92 7.01
CA SER A 117 -1.33 14.89 8.09
C SER A 117 -2.64 15.55 7.68
N CYS A 118 -2.59 16.73 7.06
CA CYS A 118 -3.80 17.43 6.61
C CYS A 118 -4.53 16.64 5.52
N SER A 119 -3.80 16.11 4.53
CA SER A 119 -4.39 15.28 3.49
C SER A 119 -5.06 14.05 4.09
N PHE A 120 -4.41 13.39 5.05
CA PHE A 120 -4.96 12.24 5.74
C PHE A 120 -6.28 12.55 6.46
N LEU A 121 -6.32 13.63 7.25
CA LEU A 121 -7.53 14.00 7.99
C LEU A 121 -8.69 14.31 7.03
N ILE A 122 -8.44 15.14 6.00
CA ILE A 122 -9.46 15.52 5.02
C ILE A 122 -10.00 14.28 4.30
N VAL A 123 -9.12 13.43 3.76
CA VAL A 123 -9.53 12.25 3.01
C VAL A 123 -10.27 11.25 3.91
N SER A 124 -9.82 11.06 5.15
CA SER A 124 -10.45 10.11 6.08
C SER A 124 -11.88 10.54 6.43
N VAL A 125 -12.11 11.83 6.68
CA VAL A 125 -13.45 12.36 6.95
C VAL A 125 -14.35 12.16 5.73
N ILE A 126 -13.87 12.49 4.53
CA ILE A 126 -14.63 12.31 3.28
C ILE A 126 -14.99 10.83 3.07
N VAL A 127 -14.01 9.93 3.18
CA VAL A 127 -14.20 8.48 3.02
C VAL A 127 -15.18 7.95 4.07
N LEU A 128 -15.09 8.38 5.33
CA LEU A 128 -15.99 7.98 6.39
C LEU A 128 -17.44 8.40 6.08
N VAL A 129 -17.67 9.65 5.68
CA VAL A 129 -19.01 10.15 5.32
C VAL A 129 -19.59 9.39 4.13
N MET A 130 -18.78 9.15 3.08
CA MET A 130 -19.20 8.37 1.92
C MET A 130 -19.54 6.92 2.31
N TYR A 131 -18.73 6.30 3.16
CA TYR A 131 -18.93 4.92 3.57
C TYR A 131 -20.18 4.75 4.45
N LEU A 132 -20.41 5.67 5.39
CA LEU A 132 -21.65 5.70 6.18
C LEU A 132 -22.89 5.83 5.30
N SER A 133 -22.80 6.66 4.24
CA SER A 133 -23.89 6.83 3.28
C SER A 133 -24.16 5.57 2.47
N ILE A 134 -23.11 4.85 2.02
CA ILE A 134 -23.23 3.56 1.34
C ILE A 134 -23.90 2.54 2.25
N LEU A 135 -23.44 2.42 3.50
CA LEU A 135 -24.03 1.51 4.49
C LEU A 135 -25.51 1.82 4.72
N ARG A 136 -25.87 3.11 4.88
CA ARG A 136 -27.26 3.53 5.07
C ARG A 136 -28.16 3.05 3.92
N VAL A 137 -27.74 3.21 2.66
CA VAL A 137 -28.49 2.75 1.50
C VAL A 137 -28.65 1.23 1.49
N ILE A 138 -27.58 0.48 1.79
CA ILE A 138 -27.60 -0.99 1.83
C ILE A 138 -28.53 -1.51 2.94
N PHE A 139 -28.46 -0.94 4.14
CA PHE A 139 -29.34 -1.34 5.25
C PHE A 139 -30.80 -1.02 4.98
N GLN A 140 -31.10 0.15 4.39
CA GLN A 140 -32.47 0.50 3.99
C GLN A 140 -33.02 -0.45 2.92
N ALA A 141 -32.19 -0.85 1.95
CA ALA A 141 -32.59 -1.83 0.93
C ALA A 141 -32.81 -3.23 1.53
N SER A 142 -31.99 -3.64 2.51
CA SER A 142 -32.14 -4.92 3.19
C SER A 142 -33.41 -5.00 4.04
N ASN A 143 -33.81 -3.91 4.70
CA ASN A 143 -34.99 -3.88 5.57
C ASN A 143 -36.30 -3.92 4.77
N LYS A 144 -36.28 -3.48 3.50
CA LYS A 144 -37.43 -3.55 2.58
C LYS A 144 -37.58 -4.92 1.90
N ASN A 145 -36.50 -5.70 1.80
CA ASN A 145 -36.45 -6.96 1.04
C ASN A 145 -36.23 -8.18 1.96
N SER A 146 -37.05 -8.32 3.02
CA SER A 146 -36.95 -9.40 4.02
C SER A 146 -37.25 -10.82 3.51
N SER A 147 -37.29 -11.08 2.20
CA SER A 147 -37.66 -12.40 1.64
C SER A 147 -36.84 -12.83 0.41
N GLY A 148 -35.63 -12.30 0.21
CA GLY A 148 -34.83 -12.60 -0.98
C GLY A 148 -33.38 -12.94 -0.69
N ARG A 149 -32.98 -14.19 -0.96
CA ARG A 149 -31.63 -14.77 -1.01
C ARG A 149 -30.60 -14.03 -1.91
N LEU A 150 -30.89 -12.81 -2.37
CA LEU A 150 -30.12 -12.07 -3.39
C LEU A 150 -28.81 -11.44 -2.86
N ASN A 151 -28.54 -11.51 -1.56
CA ASN A 151 -27.58 -10.60 -0.91
C ASN A 151 -26.19 -11.17 -0.57
N HIS A 152 -25.94 -12.47 -0.73
CA HIS A 152 -24.68 -13.07 -0.23
C HIS A 152 -23.40 -12.61 -0.97
N PRO A 153 -23.32 -12.59 -2.32
CA PRO A 153 -22.10 -12.17 -3.01
C PRO A 153 -21.88 -10.65 -2.95
N TYR A 154 -22.96 -9.86 -3.03
CA TYR A 154 -22.91 -8.40 -2.91
C TYR A 154 -22.44 -7.98 -1.52
N ARG A 155 -23.06 -8.49 -0.45
CA ARG A 155 -22.67 -8.22 0.94
C ARG A 155 -21.23 -8.66 1.24
N SER A 156 -20.81 -9.82 0.72
CA SER A 156 -19.41 -10.27 0.88
C SER A 156 -18.44 -9.29 0.22
N ARG A 157 -18.75 -8.74 -0.96
CA ARG A 157 -17.92 -7.74 -1.63
C ARG A 157 -17.84 -6.43 -0.85
N GLU A 158 -18.95 -5.99 -0.27
CA GLU A 158 -19.00 -4.77 0.52
C GLU A 158 -18.26 -4.92 1.86
N ILE A 159 -18.33 -6.09 2.53
CA ILE A 159 -17.54 -6.40 3.74
C ILE A 159 -16.03 -6.41 3.43
N ARG A 160 -15.63 -6.96 2.28
CA ARG A 160 -14.23 -6.89 1.83
C ARG A 160 -13.77 -5.46 1.66
N LEU A 161 -14.60 -4.63 1.01
CA LEU A 161 -14.28 -3.23 0.82
C LEU A 161 -14.19 -2.49 2.17
N ALA A 162 -15.12 -2.78 3.10
CA ALA A 162 -15.11 -2.27 4.48
C ALA A 162 -13.80 -2.58 5.19
N ALA A 163 -13.40 -3.85 5.17
CA ALA A 163 -12.20 -4.31 5.86
C ALA A 163 -10.93 -3.73 5.22
N HIS A 164 -10.91 -3.54 3.91
CA HIS A 164 -9.82 -2.82 3.24
C HIS A 164 -9.73 -1.36 3.71
N VAL A 165 -10.84 -0.61 3.70
CA VAL A 165 -10.89 0.78 4.18
C VAL A 165 -10.52 0.87 5.67
N PHE A 166 -10.97 -0.07 6.49
CA PHE A 166 -10.64 -0.15 7.92
C PHE A 166 -9.15 -0.42 8.17
N LEU A 167 -8.56 -1.41 7.49
CA LEU A 167 -7.13 -1.71 7.61
C LEU A 167 -6.26 -0.55 7.12
N LEU A 168 -6.69 0.13 6.05
CA LEU A 168 -6.05 1.36 5.59
C LEU A 168 -6.15 2.48 6.63
N SER A 169 -7.29 2.65 7.28
CA SER A 169 -7.47 3.63 8.36
C SER A 169 -6.51 3.38 9.52
N ILE A 170 -6.33 2.12 9.95
CA ILE A 170 -5.38 1.76 11.03
C ILE A 170 -3.96 2.13 10.63
N MET A 171 -3.53 1.76 9.42
CA MET A 171 -2.19 2.08 8.95
C MET A 171 -1.93 3.57 8.85
N SER A 172 -2.94 4.27 8.36
CA SER A 172 -2.89 5.69 8.20
C SER A 172 -2.88 6.42 9.55
N ALA A 173 -3.52 5.86 10.58
CA ALA A 173 -3.38 6.31 11.96
C ALA A 173 -1.94 6.09 12.51
N THR A 174 -1.29 4.97 12.20
CA THR A 174 0.12 4.73 12.58
C THR A 174 1.06 5.77 11.95
N VAL A 175 0.82 6.10 10.68
CA VAL A 175 1.62 7.08 9.93
C VAL A 175 1.36 8.51 10.40
N PHE A 176 0.10 8.83 10.67
CA PHE A 176 -0.27 10.09 11.31
C PHE A 176 0.40 10.24 12.68
N THR A 177 0.37 9.20 13.52
CA THR A 177 1.02 9.20 14.83
C THR A 177 2.52 9.47 14.71
N TYR A 178 3.18 8.88 13.71
CA TYR A 178 4.59 9.15 13.43
C TYR A 178 4.86 10.62 13.06
N TYR A 179 4.11 11.18 12.10
CA TYR A 179 4.31 12.58 11.68
C TYR A 179 3.88 13.58 12.76
N TRP A 180 2.89 13.24 13.58
CA TRP A 180 2.48 14.00 14.75
C TRP A 180 3.58 14.03 15.81
N MET A 181 4.15 12.87 16.15
CA MET A 181 5.32 12.77 17.02
C MET A 181 6.52 13.55 16.44
N LYS A 182 6.73 13.50 15.13
CA LYS A 182 7.80 14.26 14.45
C LYS A 182 7.65 15.78 14.60
N ILE A 183 6.42 16.30 14.56
CA ILE A 183 6.13 17.72 14.81
C ILE A 183 6.33 18.05 16.30
N GLY A 184 5.81 17.22 17.21
CA GLY A 184 5.92 17.43 18.66
C GLY A 184 7.37 17.33 19.18
N MET A 185 8.22 16.58 18.50
CA MET A 185 9.64 16.43 18.84
C MET A 185 10.52 17.47 18.16
N ALA A 186 10.02 18.22 17.17
CA ALA A 186 10.75 19.33 16.57
C ALA A 186 11.03 20.47 17.56
N THR A 187 10.34 20.50 18.71
CA THR A 187 10.56 21.47 19.79
C THR A 187 11.55 20.99 20.86
N VAL A 188 11.99 19.72 20.81
CA VAL A 188 12.90 19.14 21.81
C VAL A 188 14.26 18.90 21.16
N THR A 189 15.31 19.54 21.69
CA THR A 189 16.69 19.50 21.18
C THR A 189 17.44 18.17 21.44
N ASP A 190 16.75 17.13 21.93
CA ASP A 190 17.36 15.82 22.21
C ASP A 190 17.57 15.02 20.92
N SER A 191 18.83 14.95 20.50
CA SER A 191 19.30 14.14 19.37
C SER A 191 18.91 12.66 19.45
N ASP A 192 18.87 12.10 20.66
CA ASP A 192 18.60 10.68 20.91
C ASP A 192 17.16 10.29 20.59
N LYS A 193 16.21 11.18 20.90
CA LYS A 193 14.79 10.92 20.65
C LYS A 193 14.48 11.02 19.15
N ILE A 194 15.13 11.94 18.43
CA ILE A 194 15.04 12.05 16.98
C ILE A 194 15.62 10.78 16.31
N MET A 195 16.70 10.23 16.85
CA MET A 195 17.30 8.97 16.38
C MET A 195 16.39 7.76 16.62
N ALA A 196 15.73 7.68 17.78
CA ALA A 196 14.74 6.62 18.06
C ALA A 196 13.55 6.66 17.09
N LEU A 197 13.09 7.86 16.68
CA LEU A 197 12.01 8.02 15.72
C LEU A 197 12.39 7.43 14.34
N ARG A 198 13.68 7.45 13.95
CA ARG A 198 14.15 6.90 12.67
C ARG A 198 13.99 5.38 12.59
N ILE A 199 14.02 4.67 13.71
CA ILE A 199 13.85 3.20 13.77
C ILE A 199 12.43 2.78 13.35
N PHE A 200 11.44 3.66 13.50
CA PHE A 200 10.06 3.40 13.09
C PHE A 200 9.82 3.67 11.59
N TYR A 201 10.70 4.38 10.90
CA TYR A 201 10.55 4.71 9.48
C TYR A 201 10.47 3.47 8.57
N PRO A 202 11.32 2.43 8.73
CA PRO A 202 11.19 1.16 8.00
C PRO A 202 9.88 0.42 8.27
N ILE A 203 9.38 0.49 9.50
CA ILE A 203 8.12 -0.16 9.88
C ILE A 203 6.96 0.50 9.11
N LEU A 204 6.97 1.83 9.00
CA LEU A 204 5.96 2.57 8.24
C LEU A 204 6.03 2.25 6.74
N THR A 205 7.21 2.24 6.15
CA THR A 205 7.39 1.95 4.71
C THR A 205 7.03 0.51 4.37
N CYS A 206 7.38 -0.46 5.22
CA CYS A 206 7.02 -1.86 5.04
C CYS A 206 5.49 -2.09 5.15
N ASN A 207 4.83 -1.44 6.12
CA ASN A 207 3.38 -1.56 6.30
C ASN A 207 2.61 -1.18 5.02
N PHE A 208 3.08 -0.19 4.25
CA PHE A 208 2.42 0.23 3.02
C PHE A 208 2.47 -0.81 1.90
N SER A 209 3.55 -1.57 1.76
CA SER A 209 3.70 -2.50 0.64
C SER A 209 2.95 -3.81 0.86
N TYR A 210 2.89 -4.31 2.10
CA TYR A 210 2.37 -5.64 2.38
C TYR A 210 0.84 -5.72 2.50
N ILE A 211 0.18 -4.62 2.87
CA ILE A 211 -1.26 -4.68 3.17
C ILE A 211 -2.12 -4.80 1.94
N ASN A 212 -1.73 -4.24 0.79
CA ASN A 212 -2.49 -4.44 -0.45
C ASN A 212 -2.54 -5.92 -0.89
N PRO A 213 -1.41 -6.63 -1.01
CA PRO A 213 -1.43 -8.05 -1.32
C PRO A 213 -2.09 -8.88 -0.20
N ILE A 214 -1.83 -8.58 1.08
CA ILE A 214 -2.47 -9.29 2.21
C ILE A 214 -3.99 -9.12 2.18
N THR A 215 -4.50 -7.91 1.98
CA THR A 215 -5.95 -7.66 1.86
C THR A 215 -6.52 -8.34 0.63
N LEU A 216 -5.86 -8.28 -0.53
CA LEU A 216 -6.31 -8.96 -1.73
C LEU A 216 -6.37 -10.48 -1.54
N ILE A 217 -5.39 -11.09 -0.88
CA ILE A 217 -5.33 -12.52 -0.60
C ILE A 217 -6.36 -12.93 0.47
N LEU A 218 -6.49 -12.22 1.58
CA LEU A 218 -7.43 -12.58 2.66
C LEU A 218 -8.88 -12.41 2.26
N LEU A 219 -9.19 -11.40 1.45
CA LEU A 219 -10.56 -11.03 1.15
C LEU A 219 -11.05 -11.71 -0.13
N ASN A 220 -10.22 -11.85 -1.18
CA ASN A 220 -10.70 -12.36 -2.46
C ASN A 220 -10.66 -13.90 -2.54
N LYS A 221 -11.83 -14.55 -2.40
CA LYS A 221 -11.98 -16.01 -2.52
C LYS A 221 -11.54 -16.55 -3.89
N ASP A 222 -11.68 -15.77 -4.96
CA ASP A 222 -11.25 -16.18 -6.30
C ASP A 222 -9.72 -16.19 -6.40
N VAL A 223 -9.06 -15.20 -5.79
CA VAL A 223 -7.60 -15.17 -5.68
C VAL A 223 -7.10 -16.30 -4.77
N GLN A 224 -7.77 -16.56 -3.64
CA GLN A 224 -7.44 -17.70 -2.77
C GLN A 224 -7.57 -19.03 -3.52
N LYS A 225 -8.62 -19.17 -4.34
CA LYS A 225 -8.83 -20.35 -5.19
C LYS A 225 -7.73 -20.47 -6.23
N MET A 226 -7.37 -19.38 -6.90
CA MET A 226 -6.29 -19.33 -7.89
C MET A 226 -4.92 -19.68 -7.26
N ILE A 227 -4.61 -19.13 -6.09
CA ILE A 227 -3.39 -19.48 -5.33
C ILE A 227 -3.41 -20.95 -4.90
N ARG A 228 -4.56 -21.47 -4.45
CA ARG A 228 -4.72 -22.88 -4.09
C ARG A 228 -4.53 -23.81 -5.30
N ILE A 229 -5.00 -23.39 -6.48
CA ILE A 229 -4.79 -24.11 -7.74
C ILE A 229 -3.32 -24.07 -8.13
N MET A 230 -2.66 -22.90 -8.11
CA MET A 230 -1.23 -22.78 -8.44
C MET A 230 -0.36 -23.60 -7.48
N THR A 231 -0.62 -23.54 -6.18
CA THR A 231 0.12 -24.32 -5.17
C THR A 231 -0.21 -25.82 -5.23
N GLY A 232 -1.46 -26.19 -5.53
CA GLY A 232 -1.87 -27.58 -5.79
C GLY A 232 -1.22 -28.16 -7.06
N PHE A 233 -1.15 -27.37 -8.13
CA PHE A 233 -0.49 -27.73 -9.38
C PHE A 233 1.03 -27.87 -9.18
N PHE A 234 1.64 -27.00 -8.37
CA PHE A 234 3.05 -27.12 -7.97
C PHE A 234 3.33 -28.40 -7.17
N ARG A 235 2.42 -28.80 -6.27
CA ARG A 235 2.49 -30.08 -5.55
C ARG A 235 2.31 -31.29 -6.48
N ILE A 236 1.42 -31.22 -7.47
CA ILE A 236 1.24 -32.28 -8.49
C ILE A 236 2.49 -32.39 -9.38
N PHE A 237 3.09 -31.26 -9.78
CA PHE A 237 4.29 -31.23 -10.59
C PHE A 237 5.53 -31.73 -9.82
N GLN A 238 5.65 -31.42 -8.52
CA GLN A 238 6.67 -32.03 -7.65
C GLN A 238 6.44 -33.54 -7.46
N LYS A 239 5.18 -33.99 -7.30
CA LYS A 239 4.86 -35.41 -7.16
C LYS A 239 5.23 -36.20 -8.42
N ASN A 240 4.94 -35.66 -9.61
CA ASN A 240 5.32 -36.29 -10.88
C ASN A 240 6.83 -36.28 -11.14
N LYS A 241 7.57 -35.26 -10.67
CA LYS A 241 9.04 -35.26 -10.70
C LYS A 241 9.66 -36.32 -9.77
N MET A 242 9.05 -36.61 -8.61
CA MET A 242 9.55 -37.65 -7.70
C MET A 242 9.22 -39.08 -8.18
N VAL A 243 8.13 -39.27 -8.93
CA VAL A 243 7.79 -40.58 -9.53
C VAL A 243 8.64 -40.87 -10.78
N ALA A 244 9.07 -39.85 -11.52
CA ALA A 244 9.93 -40.02 -12.69
C ALA A 244 11.41 -40.30 -12.37
N VAL A 245 11.82 -40.21 -11.10
CA VAL A 245 13.19 -40.50 -10.64
C VAL A 245 13.17 -41.72 -9.72
N ILE A 246 12.65 -42.84 -10.22
CA ILE A 246 13.06 -44.16 -9.75
C ILE A 246 13.77 -44.80 -10.94
N PRO A 247 15.11 -44.76 -11.03
CA PRO A 247 15.80 -45.63 -11.96
C PRO A 247 15.54 -47.05 -11.47
N ASN A 248 14.95 -47.89 -12.33
CA ASN A 248 14.87 -49.33 -12.11
C ASN A 248 16.30 -49.88 -12.03
N ALA A 249 16.85 -49.87 -10.82
CA ALA A 249 18.05 -50.61 -10.49
C ALA A 249 17.65 -52.05 -10.18
N SER A 250 18.24 -52.96 -10.94
CA SER A 250 18.33 -54.42 -10.75
C SER A 250 17.11 -55.29 -11.15
N SER A 251 17.23 -55.93 -12.31
CA SER A 251 17.15 -57.40 -12.41
C SER A 251 17.71 -57.89 -13.75
N SER A 252 18.85 -58.56 -13.65
CA SER A 252 19.57 -59.30 -14.69
C SER A 252 18.93 -60.65 -15.05
N ARG A 253 19.13 -61.11 -16.30
CA ARG A 253 19.00 -62.47 -16.92
C ARG A 253 18.01 -62.47 -18.10
N PHE A 254 18.23 -63.06 -19.28
CA PHE A 254 19.09 -64.17 -19.75
C PHE A 254 19.21 -64.08 -21.29
N ARG A 255 20.25 -64.73 -21.87
CA ARG A 255 20.70 -64.88 -23.29
C ARG A 255 21.97 -64.06 -23.52
N THR A 256 23.16 -64.64 -23.61
CA THR A 256 23.64 -66.02 -23.81
C THR A 256 25.04 -66.11 -23.23
#